data_AF-M0LSR0-F1
#
_entry.id   AF-M0LSR0-F1
#
_cell.length_a   1.000
_cell.length_b   1.000
_cell.length_c   1.000
_cell.angle_alpha   90.00
_cell.angle_beta   90.00
_cell.angle_gamma   90.00
#
_symmetry.space_group_name_H-M   'P 1'
#
loop_
_entity.id
_entity.type
_entity.pdbx_description
1 polymer ?
#
loop_
_entity_poly.entity_id
_entity_poly.type
_entity_poly.pdbx_seq_one_letter_code
_entity_poly.pdbx_strand_id
1 'polypeptide(L)'
;MKGPSQEFSGPNDDLSQFSKNRFFQGKLMTPRVMEIDRSYHAERLQTIARHVIGSGIVSGLEVESIESAGDGIEVTLTSGLALDGRGRPIVVEQTTTTTLPSVSADEIYLFIEYDEVAAETVPVPDTDGAVDDDTVPNRLVETFELTHRETPPETSSAPEEFDPTAVDPDGGDLDSVARKLANWYHEQYRIGPDATDEPAVPLGGYERTPDGSWIEIDGETVRPHVYDHETLAALLVGHLTDTDNPHETPVHEPVDPNPDVADIETRLGAVEESLRDLERERNTLARYSLRKTIKDRARFFDRLSERIEAHHGESSRSAREIAQLSDAEIADGEAVREEYAQHLSTVLPSLIELGEQLEGVVTERSLERYLRAVSQLQSTLETDAELVELIDADDRVCETVDSLDVLVDVVPDT
;
A
#
# COMPACT_ATOMS: atom_id res chain seq x y z
N MET A 1 55.49 17.24 -3.23
CA MET A 1 54.74 17.41 -1.97
C MET A 1 53.69 16.30 -1.93
N LYS A 2 53.43 15.65 -0.79
CA LYS A 2 52.27 14.77 -0.66
C LYS A 2 51.02 15.65 -0.52
N GLY A 3 49.98 15.39 -1.32
CA GLY A 3 48.62 15.81 -0.98
C GLY A 3 48.06 14.92 0.14
N PRO A 4 47.02 15.35 0.87
CA PRO A 4 46.36 14.51 1.85
C PRO A 4 45.46 13.49 1.12
N SER A 5 45.97 12.27 0.94
CA SER A 5 45.09 11.11 0.78
C SER A 5 44.37 10.89 2.11
N GLN A 6 43.14 11.40 2.24
CA GLN A 6 42.23 10.93 3.28
C GLN A 6 41.62 9.61 2.82
N GLU A 7 42.34 8.53 3.12
CA GLU A 7 41.77 7.20 3.20
C GLU A 7 40.73 7.24 4.34
N PHE A 8 39.45 7.33 3.99
CA PHE A 8 38.36 7.17 4.96
C PHE A 8 38.23 5.68 5.29
N SER A 9 39.04 5.23 6.25
CA SER A 9 38.97 3.91 6.86
C SER A 9 38.85 4.09 8.37
N GLY A 10 37.69 3.70 8.91
CA GLY A 10 37.34 3.84 10.31
C GLY A 10 35.84 3.61 10.50
N PRO A 11 35.42 2.55 11.20
CA PRO A 11 34.02 2.34 11.56
C PRO A 11 33.67 3.25 12.74
N ASN A 12 33.21 4.47 12.45
CA ASN A 12 32.63 5.37 13.43
C ASN A 12 31.13 5.47 13.18
N ASP A 13 30.35 4.93 14.12
CA ASP A 13 28.90 4.91 14.10
C ASP A 13 28.31 6.24 14.63
N ASP A 14 28.90 7.35 14.16
CA ASP A 14 28.57 8.71 14.56
C ASP A 14 27.45 9.26 13.66
N LEU A 15 26.31 9.60 14.27
CA LEU A 15 25.20 10.31 13.62
C LEU A 15 25.65 11.67 13.05
N SER A 16 26.03 11.66 11.78
CA SER A 16 26.54 12.84 11.07
C SER A 16 25.43 13.75 10.52
N GLN A 17 25.76 15.01 10.23
CA GLN A 17 24.78 15.95 9.65
C GLN A 17 24.59 15.71 8.14
N PHE A 18 23.45 15.15 7.76
CA PHE A 18 23.06 14.92 6.36
C PHE A 18 23.28 16.16 5.49
N SER A 19 24.16 16.05 4.49
CA SER A 19 24.45 17.13 3.54
C SER A 19 23.81 16.82 2.19
N LYS A 20 23.09 17.78 1.59
CA LYS A 20 22.34 17.57 0.33
C LYS A 20 22.74 18.52 -0.78
N ASN A 21 22.55 18.09 -2.02
CA ASN A 21 22.82 18.87 -3.21
C ASN A 21 21.92 20.12 -3.30
N ARG A 22 22.50 21.32 -3.08
CA ARG A 22 21.82 22.55 -3.47
C ARG A 22 21.91 22.75 -4.99
N PHE A 23 20.87 22.33 -5.72
CA PHE A 23 20.71 22.62 -7.14
C PHE A 23 20.48 24.13 -7.39
N PHE A 24 20.89 24.61 -8.57
CA PHE A 24 20.56 25.92 -9.11
C PHE A 24 20.76 25.93 -10.63
N GLN A 25 20.07 26.84 -11.34
CA GLN A 25 20.17 26.92 -12.81
C GLN A 25 21.62 27.24 -13.25
N GLY A 26 22.14 26.44 -14.18
CA GLY A 26 23.52 26.55 -14.66
C GLY A 26 24.57 25.88 -13.75
N LYS A 27 24.17 25.16 -12.69
CA LYS A 27 25.08 24.28 -11.95
C LYS A 27 25.52 23.11 -12.83
N LEU A 28 26.83 22.86 -12.91
CA LEU A 28 27.36 21.65 -13.53
C LEU A 28 27.05 20.44 -12.65
N MET A 29 26.36 19.46 -13.20
CA MET A 29 26.12 18.17 -12.55
C MET A 29 27.27 17.23 -12.91
N THR A 30 28.06 16.85 -11.92
CA THR A 30 29.19 15.90 -12.05
C THR A 30 28.86 14.59 -11.34
N PRO A 31 29.57 13.48 -11.60
CA PRO A 31 29.34 12.21 -10.90
C PRO A 31 29.35 12.36 -9.37
N ARG A 32 30.32 13.11 -8.82
CA ARG A 32 30.39 13.39 -7.36
C ARG A 32 29.19 14.18 -6.82
N VAL A 33 28.49 14.97 -7.65
CA VAL A 33 27.26 15.67 -7.23
C VAL A 33 26.07 14.70 -7.19
N MET A 34 26.01 13.73 -8.12
CA MET A 34 24.98 12.67 -8.09
C MET A 34 25.22 11.69 -6.94
N GLU A 35 26.48 11.33 -6.68
CA GLU A 35 26.89 10.48 -5.58
C GLU A 35 26.47 11.07 -4.21
N ILE A 36 26.66 12.37 -4.01
CA ILE A 36 26.18 13.08 -2.81
C ILE A 36 24.65 13.02 -2.67
N ASP A 37 23.89 13.10 -3.77
CA ASP A 37 22.43 12.94 -3.72
C ASP A 37 22.02 11.49 -3.40
N ARG A 38 22.68 10.48 -3.99
CA ARG A 38 22.46 9.06 -3.66
C ARG A 38 22.71 8.80 -2.17
N SER A 39 23.89 9.19 -1.68
CA SER A 39 24.27 9.06 -0.27
C SER A 39 23.28 9.76 0.66
N TYR A 40 22.93 11.03 0.40
CA TYR A 40 21.96 11.75 1.22
C TYR A 40 20.59 11.05 1.34
N HIS A 41 20.13 10.41 0.26
CA HIS A 41 18.87 9.67 0.28
C HIS A 41 19.00 8.32 1.00
N ALA A 42 20.09 7.58 0.76
CA ALA A 42 20.36 6.29 1.41
C ALA A 42 20.60 6.44 2.93
N GLU A 43 21.57 7.27 3.33
CA GLU A 43 21.93 7.54 4.74
C GLU A 43 20.71 7.98 5.55
N ARG A 44 19.87 8.86 4.98
CA ARG A 44 18.67 9.38 5.65
C ARG A 44 17.57 8.32 5.78
N LEU A 45 17.41 7.43 4.82
CA LEU A 45 16.46 6.31 4.92
C LEU A 45 16.95 5.29 5.96
N GLN A 46 18.21 4.87 5.84
CA GLN A 46 18.89 3.94 6.75
C GLN A 46 18.84 4.43 8.20
N THR A 47 19.12 5.71 8.45
CA THR A 47 19.04 6.28 9.80
C THR A 47 17.62 6.19 10.37
N ILE A 48 16.59 6.51 9.57
CA ILE A 48 15.18 6.43 10.03
C ILE A 48 14.78 4.98 10.27
N ALA A 49 15.11 4.07 9.35
CA ALA A 49 14.88 2.64 9.48
C ALA A 49 15.48 2.11 10.80
N ARG A 50 16.80 2.22 10.96
CA ARG A 50 17.54 1.73 12.13
C ARG A 50 17.07 2.33 13.47
N HIS A 51 16.82 3.65 13.53
CA HIS A 51 16.56 4.35 14.80
C HIS A 51 15.08 4.59 15.13
N VAL A 52 14.14 4.24 14.23
CA VAL A 52 12.69 4.49 14.43
C VAL A 52 11.84 3.25 14.12
N ILE A 53 12.31 2.34 13.26
CA ILE A 53 11.55 1.15 12.83
C ILE A 53 12.23 -0.17 13.26
N GLY A 54 13.54 -0.15 13.48
CA GLY A 54 14.33 -1.32 13.85
C GLY A 54 14.68 -2.23 12.67
N SER A 55 15.01 -3.47 12.97
CA SER A 55 15.50 -4.49 12.03
C SER A 55 14.75 -5.82 12.20
N GLY A 56 14.56 -6.56 11.12
CA GLY A 56 13.80 -7.81 11.09
C GLY A 56 13.04 -8.03 9.79
N ILE A 57 12.15 -9.01 9.78
CA ILE A 57 11.19 -9.28 8.70
C ILE A 57 10.01 -8.30 8.80
N VAL A 58 9.72 -7.58 7.72
CA VAL A 58 8.54 -6.73 7.57
C VAL A 58 7.35 -7.55 7.09
N SER A 59 7.56 -8.40 6.07
CA SER A 59 6.53 -9.28 5.50
C SER A 59 7.15 -10.39 4.65
N GLY A 60 6.48 -11.55 4.58
CA GLY A 60 6.93 -12.70 3.79
C GLY A 60 8.22 -13.31 4.35
N LEU A 61 9.13 -13.74 3.47
CA LEU A 61 10.40 -14.41 3.82
C LEU A 61 10.20 -15.69 4.65
N GLU A 62 9.15 -16.44 4.29
CA GLU A 62 8.87 -17.78 4.80
C GLU A 62 9.75 -18.80 4.07
N VAL A 63 10.31 -19.77 4.81
CA VAL A 63 11.12 -20.85 4.23
C VAL A 63 10.18 -22.02 3.93
N GLU A 64 9.84 -22.23 2.66
CA GLU A 64 8.88 -23.26 2.26
C GLU A 64 9.48 -24.68 2.32
N SER A 65 10.78 -24.81 2.02
CA SER A 65 11.49 -26.09 2.07
C SER A 65 12.99 -25.93 2.30
N ILE A 66 13.60 -26.95 2.90
CA ILE A 66 15.05 -27.16 2.96
C ILE A 66 15.31 -28.62 2.54
N GLU A 67 15.78 -28.82 1.32
CA GLU A 67 16.02 -30.14 0.73
C GLU A 67 17.52 -30.48 0.68
N SER A 68 17.88 -31.76 0.72
CA SER A 68 19.28 -32.21 0.63
C SER A 68 19.71 -32.35 -0.83
N ALA A 69 20.53 -31.42 -1.33
CA ALA A 69 20.86 -31.28 -2.75
C ALA A 69 22.35 -31.52 -3.04
N GLY A 70 22.71 -32.78 -3.33
CA GLY A 70 24.07 -33.16 -3.74
C GLY A 70 25.11 -32.93 -2.64
N ASP A 71 25.99 -31.95 -2.86
CA ASP A 71 27.05 -31.54 -1.92
C ASP A 71 26.61 -30.36 -1.02
N GLY A 72 25.31 -30.06 -0.93
CA GLY A 72 24.75 -28.93 -0.18
C GLY A 72 23.29 -29.12 0.28
N ILE A 73 22.69 -28.03 0.75
CA ILE A 73 21.23 -27.94 1.00
C ILE A 73 20.60 -26.93 0.05
N GLU A 74 19.36 -27.16 -0.35
CA GLU A 74 18.60 -26.31 -1.27
C GLU A 74 17.41 -25.71 -0.52
N VAL A 75 17.41 -24.38 -0.35
CA VAL A 75 16.46 -23.65 0.48
C VAL A 75 15.52 -22.85 -0.42
N THR A 76 14.21 -23.02 -0.24
CA THR A 76 13.17 -22.23 -0.92
C THR A 76 12.62 -21.16 0.01
N LEU A 77 12.66 -19.90 -0.43
CA LEU A 77 12.29 -18.71 0.33
C LEU A 77 11.21 -17.92 -0.43
N THR A 78 10.10 -17.59 0.23
CA THR A 78 9.02 -16.78 -0.38
C THR A 78 9.42 -15.32 -0.60
N SER A 79 8.70 -14.63 -1.49
CA SER A 79 8.86 -13.18 -1.65
C SER A 79 8.54 -12.42 -0.37
N GLY A 80 9.21 -11.28 -0.17
CA GLY A 80 9.08 -10.52 1.06
C GLY A 80 10.06 -9.34 1.19
N LEU A 81 10.03 -8.73 2.36
CA LEU A 81 10.81 -7.55 2.73
C LEU A 81 11.34 -7.70 4.16
N ALA A 82 12.62 -7.40 4.35
CA ALA A 82 13.24 -7.20 5.66
C ALA A 82 13.97 -5.85 5.74
N LEU A 83 14.31 -5.41 6.96
CA LEU A 83 15.28 -4.36 7.25
C LEU A 83 16.46 -4.97 8.01
N ASP A 84 17.69 -4.73 7.57
CA ASP A 84 18.89 -5.15 8.32
C ASP A 84 19.19 -4.23 9.51
N GLY A 85 20.15 -4.60 10.37
CA GLY A 85 20.58 -3.77 11.51
C GLY A 85 21.08 -2.37 11.12
N ARG A 86 21.44 -2.15 9.85
CA ARG A 86 21.88 -0.85 9.29
C ARG A 86 20.73 -0.06 8.68
N GLY A 87 19.50 -0.56 8.75
CA GLY A 87 18.31 0.06 8.17
C GLY A 87 18.24 -0.03 6.63
N ARG A 88 18.97 -0.97 6.01
CA ARG A 88 18.90 -1.24 4.56
C ARG A 88 17.70 -2.17 4.29
N PRO A 89 16.86 -1.87 3.28
CA PRO A 89 15.82 -2.80 2.86
C PRO A 89 16.42 -4.00 2.12
N ILE A 90 15.96 -5.20 2.45
CA ILE A 90 16.27 -6.44 1.74
C ILE A 90 14.99 -6.92 1.07
N VAL A 91 14.98 -7.00 -0.26
CA VAL A 91 13.79 -7.35 -1.06
C VAL A 91 14.00 -8.70 -1.74
N VAL A 92 13.06 -9.63 -1.54
CA VAL A 92 12.95 -10.88 -2.31
C VAL A 92 11.74 -10.72 -3.24
N GLU A 93 11.97 -10.40 -4.52
CA GLU A 93 10.90 -10.02 -5.46
C GLU A 93 9.89 -11.14 -5.75
N GLN A 94 10.36 -12.39 -5.78
CA GLN A 94 9.60 -13.60 -6.11
C GLN A 94 10.16 -14.78 -5.29
N THR A 95 9.35 -15.81 -5.04
CA THR A 95 9.83 -17.05 -4.41
C THR A 95 11.05 -17.58 -5.16
N THR A 96 12.15 -17.81 -4.44
CA THR A 96 13.43 -18.25 -4.99
C THR A 96 13.93 -19.50 -4.30
N THR A 97 14.79 -20.25 -4.98
CA THR A 97 15.42 -21.45 -4.44
C THR A 97 16.93 -21.31 -4.58
N THR A 98 17.67 -21.43 -3.47
CA THR A 98 19.12 -21.16 -3.39
C THR A 98 19.86 -22.34 -2.76
N THR A 99 20.97 -22.77 -3.38
CA THR A 99 21.83 -23.82 -2.83
C THR A 99 22.87 -23.25 -1.88
N LEU A 100 22.89 -23.73 -0.64
CA LEU A 100 23.90 -23.41 0.38
C LEU A 100 24.91 -24.56 0.53
N PRO A 101 26.12 -24.30 1.08
CA PRO A 101 27.11 -25.35 1.36
C PRO A 101 26.56 -26.48 2.26
N SER A 102 27.18 -27.65 2.22
CA SER A 102 26.82 -28.78 3.09
C SER A 102 27.09 -28.48 4.55
N VAL A 103 26.07 -28.74 5.38
CA VAL A 103 26.11 -28.56 6.84
C VAL A 103 26.62 -29.83 7.51
N SER A 104 27.45 -29.67 8.55
CA SER A 104 27.90 -30.76 9.44
C SER A 104 27.07 -30.94 10.71
N ALA A 105 26.51 -29.86 11.25
CA ALA A 105 25.61 -29.87 12.39
C ALA A 105 24.22 -30.46 12.07
N ASP A 106 23.55 -30.96 13.12
CA ASP A 106 22.15 -31.38 13.10
C ASP A 106 21.18 -30.19 13.36
N GLU A 107 21.72 -28.99 13.65
CA GLU A 107 21.00 -27.74 13.91
C GLU A 107 21.61 -26.60 13.06
N ILE A 108 20.78 -25.77 12.42
CA ILE A 108 21.22 -24.59 11.66
C ILE A 108 20.32 -23.38 11.89
N TYR A 109 20.88 -22.20 11.66
CA TYR A 109 20.14 -20.94 11.64
C TYR A 109 20.37 -20.27 10.29
N LEU A 110 19.27 -19.96 9.59
CA LEU A 110 19.29 -19.31 8.27
C LEU A 110 19.23 -17.79 8.43
N PHE A 111 20.01 -17.08 7.61
CA PHE A 111 20.08 -15.62 7.60
C PHE A 111 19.99 -15.08 6.18
N ILE A 112 19.43 -13.88 6.04
CA ILE A 112 19.46 -13.09 4.81
C ILE A 112 20.26 -11.80 5.04
N GLU A 113 21.22 -11.52 4.17
CA GLU A 113 22.13 -10.37 4.24
C GLU A 113 22.01 -9.51 2.96
N TYR A 114 22.02 -8.18 3.09
CA TYR A 114 21.99 -7.26 1.94
C TYR A 114 23.30 -7.32 1.14
N ASP A 115 23.21 -7.38 -0.18
CA ASP A 115 24.32 -7.24 -1.14
C ASP A 115 24.01 -6.21 -2.26
N GLU A 116 25.03 -5.69 -2.95
CA GLU A 116 24.91 -4.73 -4.06
C GLU A 116 25.73 -5.21 -5.29
N VAL A 117 25.05 -5.75 -6.30
CA VAL A 117 25.70 -6.32 -7.50
C VAL A 117 25.81 -5.30 -8.64
N ALA A 118 27.01 -5.21 -9.20
CA ALA A 118 27.30 -4.42 -10.39
C ALA A 118 26.64 -5.01 -11.66
N ALA A 119 25.88 -4.19 -12.37
CA ALA A 119 25.15 -4.57 -13.58
C ALA A 119 25.38 -3.57 -14.73
N GLU A 120 25.09 -4.04 -15.96
CA GLU A 120 25.12 -3.24 -17.20
C GLU A 120 26.44 -2.49 -17.41
N THR A 121 27.53 -3.23 -17.71
CA THR A 121 28.82 -2.60 -18.01
C THR A 121 28.78 -1.81 -19.33
N VAL A 122 29.36 -0.60 -19.30
CA VAL A 122 29.45 0.33 -20.43
C VAL A 122 30.90 0.75 -20.68
N PRO A 123 31.30 0.98 -21.95
CA PRO A 123 32.66 1.40 -22.26
C PRO A 123 32.91 2.85 -21.79
N VAL A 124 34.07 3.08 -21.17
CA VAL A 124 34.47 4.43 -20.75
C VAL A 124 35.13 5.17 -21.92
N PRO A 125 34.76 6.43 -22.22
CA PRO A 125 35.52 7.25 -23.15
C PRO A 125 36.94 7.50 -22.62
N ASP A 126 37.95 7.17 -23.42
CA ASP A 126 39.37 7.34 -23.11
C ASP A 126 39.65 8.75 -22.57
N THR A 127 40.07 8.82 -21.29
CA THR A 127 40.28 10.06 -20.55
C THR A 127 41.64 10.03 -19.86
N ASP A 128 42.52 10.95 -20.25
CA ASP A 128 43.94 11.04 -19.84
C ASP A 128 44.16 10.82 -18.33
N GLY A 129 44.43 9.57 -17.95
CA GLY A 129 44.83 9.17 -16.59
C GLY A 129 43.72 8.65 -15.66
N ALA A 130 42.59 8.15 -16.17
CA ALA A 130 41.51 7.58 -15.34
C ALA A 130 41.14 6.12 -15.69
N VAL A 131 41.71 5.17 -14.93
CA VAL A 131 41.43 3.71 -14.91
C VAL A 131 41.96 2.94 -16.14
N ASP A 132 42.67 1.83 -15.90
CA ASP A 132 43.20 0.88 -16.91
C ASP A 132 42.14 -0.13 -17.43
N ASP A 133 40.85 0.17 -17.30
CA ASP A 133 39.74 -0.78 -17.54
C ASP A 133 38.79 -0.23 -18.61
N ASP A 134 38.62 -0.97 -19.71
CA ASP A 134 37.88 -0.53 -20.90
C ASP A 134 36.37 -0.31 -20.63
N THR A 135 35.84 -0.85 -19.53
CA THR A 135 34.41 -0.75 -19.16
C THR A 135 34.20 -0.54 -17.67
N VAL A 136 33.09 0.10 -17.29
CA VAL A 136 32.63 0.24 -15.89
C VAL A 136 31.14 -0.11 -15.76
N PRO A 137 30.65 -0.54 -14.58
CA PRO A 137 29.22 -0.73 -14.33
C PRO A 137 28.43 0.58 -14.47
N ASN A 138 27.30 0.54 -15.17
CA ASN A 138 26.35 1.66 -15.26
C ASN A 138 25.25 1.58 -14.18
N ARG A 139 24.94 0.38 -13.68
CA ARG A 139 23.93 0.16 -12.63
C ARG A 139 24.51 -0.64 -11.46
N LEU A 140 23.99 -0.34 -10.28
CA LEU A 140 24.11 -1.17 -9.09
C LEU A 140 22.71 -1.69 -8.77
N VAL A 141 22.60 -2.97 -8.41
CA VAL A 141 21.33 -3.65 -8.11
C VAL A 141 21.40 -4.15 -6.67
N GLU A 142 20.51 -3.65 -5.83
CA GLU A 142 20.33 -4.15 -4.46
C GLU A 142 19.75 -5.56 -4.53
N THR A 143 20.38 -6.50 -3.81
CA THR A 143 20.05 -7.93 -3.81
C THR A 143 20.35 -8.51 -2.43
N PHE A 144 20.32 -9.83 -2.30
CA PHE A 144 20.61 -10.53 -1.04
C PHE A 144 21.52 -11.74 -1.23
N GLU A 145 22.27 -12.06 -0.19
CA GLU A 145 22.90 -13.36 0.02
C GLU A 145 22.11 -14.11 1.11
N LEU A 146 21.86 -15.41 0.87
CA LEU A 146 21.29 -16.33 1.86
C LEU A 146 22.45 -17.10 2.49
N THR A 147 22.55 -17.12 3.81
CA THR A 147 23.63 -17.81 4.54
C THR A 147 23.07 -18.72 5.63
N HIS A 148 23.91 -19.62 6.16
CA HIS A 148 23.58 -20.44 7.33
C HIS A 148 24.69 -20.36 8.38
N ARG A 149 24.35 -20.60 9.65
CA ARG A 149 25.29 -20.65 10.78
C ARG A 149 24.95 -21.81 11.70
N GLU A 150 25.95 -22.44 12.31
CA GLU A 150 25.80 -23.53 13.30
C GLU A 150 25.59 -23.01 14.75
N THR A 151 25.27 -21.72 14.92
CA THR A 151 25.05 -21.07 16.23
C THR A 151 23.88 -20.08 16.17
N PRO A 152 23.03 -19.99 17.22
CA PRO A 152 21.87 -19.10 17.23
C PRO A 152 22.28 -17.61 17.19
N PRO A 153 21.42 -16.72 16.68
CA PRO A 153 21.64 -15.27 16.70
C PRO A 153 21.67 -14.73 18.14
N GLU A 154 22.54 -13.75 18.41
CA GLU A 154 22.65 -13.12 19.74
C GLU A 154 21.38 -12.37 20.16
N THR A 155 20.52 -12.02 19.19
CA THR A 155 19.25 -11.31 19.42
C THR A 155 18.11 -12.19 19.97
N SER A 156 18.31 -13.49 20.22
CA SER A 156 17.26 -14.40 20.71
C SER A 156 16.93 -14.26 22.22
N SER A 157 17.25 -13.12 22.83
CA SER A 157 16.75 -12.78 24.17
C SER A 157 15.31 -12.31 24.08
N ALA A 158 14.37 -13.09 24.64
CA ALA A 158 13.02 -12.61 24.88
C ALA A 158 13.04 -11.31 25.70
N PRO A 159 12.14 -10.33 25.45
CA PRO A 159 12.12 -9.07 26.17
C PRO A 159 11.95 -9.31 27.68
N GLU A 160 12.71 -8.57 28.50
CA GLU A 160 12.65 -8.74 29.95
C GLU A 160 11.24 -8.45 30.47
N GLU A 161 10.75 -9.34 31.35
CA GLU A 161 9.38 -9.29 31.88
C GLU A 161 9.14 -7.97 32.63
N PHE A 162 8.23 -7.16 32.11
CA PHE A 162 7.93 -5.84 32.66
C PHE A 162 7.40 -5.94 34.10
N ASP A 163 8.10 -5.33 35.06
CA ASP A 163 7.66 -5.22 36.44
C ASP A 163 6.64 -4.07 36.60
N PRO A 164 5.33 -4.34 36.79
CA PRO A 164 4.31 -3.30 36.93
C PRO A 164 4.50 -2.47 38.21
N THR A 165 5.27 -2.92 39.19
CA THR A 165 5.55 -2.15 40.41
C THR A 165 6.55 -1.01 40.20
N ALA A 166 7.25 -0.97 39.05
CA ALA A 166 8.11 0.14 38.66
C ALA A 166 7.33 1.43 38.30
N VAL A 167 6.05 1.31 37.93
CA VAL A 167 5.20 2.42 37.51
C VAL A 167 4.08 2.66 38.53
N ASP A 168 4.39 3.46 39.54
CA ASP A 168 3.43 3.88 40.59
C ASP A 168 2.12 4.46 39.99
N PRO A 169 0.95 3.81 40.19
CA PRO A 169 -0.32 4.25 39.64
C PRO A 169 -1.09 5.21 40.57
N ASP A 170 -0.75 5.31 41.86
CA ASP A 170 -1.61 5.85 42.94
C ASP A 170 -1.74 7.40 42.96
N GLY A 171 -1.68 8.05 41.80
CA GLY A 171 -1.85 9.50 41.68
C GLY A 171 -1.75 10.09 40.27
N GLY A 172 -1.93 9.29 39.21
CA GLY A 172 -1.86 9.74 37.82
C GLY A 172 -3.18 9.58 37.07
N ASP A 173 -3.45 10.51 36.14
CA ASP A 173 -4.38 10.29 35.03
C ASP A 173 -3.85 9.17 34.10
N LEU A 174 -4.69 8.53 33.29
CA LEU A 174 -4.30 7.39 32.43
C LEU A 174 -3.17 7.78 31.45
N ASP A 175 -3.26 8.96 30.85
CA ASP A 175 -2.21 9.59 30.03
C ASP A 175 -0.84 9.64 30.74
N SER A 176 -0.85 9.84 32.07
CA SER A 176 0.37 9.89 32.88
C SER A 176 0.99 8.51 33.05
N VAL A 177 0.17 7.47 33.22
CA VAL A 177 0.62 6.07 33.34
C VAL A 177 1.17 5.56 32.01
N ALA A 178 0.43 5.73 30.92
CA ALA A 178 0.86 5.37 29.56
C ALA A 178 2.19 6.07 29.19
N ARG A 179 2.34 7.35 29.53
CA ARG A 179 3.57 8.12 29.28
C ARG A 179 4.73 7.72 30.18
N LYS A 180 4.51 7.29 31.43
CA LYS A 180 5.57 6.68 32.26
C LYS A 180 6.05 5.37 31.65
N LEU A 181 5.14 4.52 31.18
CA LEU A 181 5.44 3.22 30.56
C LEU A 181 6.27 3.40 29.28
N ALA A 182 5.85 4.29 28.37
CA ALA A 182 6.62 4.63 27.17
C ALA A 182 8.01 5.17 27.51
N ASN A 183 8.14 6.06 28.52
CA ASN A 183 9.44 6.56 28.95
C ASN A 183 10.35 5.45 29.53
N TRP A 184 9.82 4.54 30.36
CA TRP A 184 10.59 3.41 30.90
C TRP A 184 11.09 2.51 29.77
N TYR A 185 10.23 2.23 28.79
CA TYR A 185 10.58 1.43 27.62
C TYR A 185 11.72 2.10 26.83
N HIS A 186 11.57 3.39 26.52
CA HIS A 186 12.60 4.25 25.92
C HIS A 186 13.84 4.46 26.79
N GLU A 187 13.92 3.96 28.02
CA GLU A 187 15.12 3.98 28.87
C GLU A 187 15.79 2.61 29.00
N GLN A 188 15.06 1.49 28.86
CA GLN A 188 15.65 0.15 28.79
C GLN A 188 16.14 -0.19 27.38
N TYR A 189 15.28 -0.01 26.37
CA TYR A 189 15.48 -0.52 25.02
C TYR A 189 16.15 0.49 24.06
N ARG A 190 16.61 1.64 24.58
CA ARG A 190 17.28 2.66 23.75
C ARG A 190 18.62 2.16 23.20
N ILE A 191 18.58 1.73 21.95
CA ILE A 191 19.75 1.45 21.12
C ILE A 191 20.74 2.63 21.21
N GLY A 192 21.94 2.34 21.72
CA GLY A 192 23.04 3.31 21.80
C GLY A 192 23.78 3.44 20.46
N PRO A 193 24.58 4.50 20.25
CA PRO A 193 25.31 4.69 19.00
C PRO A 193 26.38 3.62 18.76
N ASP A 194 26.83 2.90 19.79
CA ASP A 194 27.81 1.81 19.69
C ASP A 194 27.14 0.41 19.58
N ALA A 195 25.85 0.33 19.22
CA ALA A 195 25.14 -0.94 19.10
C ALA A 195 25.67 -1.76 17.90
N THR A 196 25.84 -3.07 18.10
CA THR A 196 26.43 -3.96 17.10
C THR A 196 25.47 -4.24 15.93
N ASP A 197 25.66 -3.48 14.84
CA ASP A 197 24.97 -3.66 13.56
C ASP A 197 25.32 -4.98 12.86
N GLU A 198 24.71 -6.06 13.33
CA GLU A 198 24.53 -7.31 12.59
C GLU A 198 23.71 -7.00 11.31
N PRO A 199 24.30 -7.15 10.11
CA PRO A 199 23.61 -6.88 8.84
C PRO A 199 22.75 -8.08 8.37
N ALA A 200 22.64 -9.10 9.21
CA ALA A 200 22.07 -10.40 8.89
C ALA A 200 20.75 -10.59 9.63
N VAL A 201 19.66 -10.69 8.88
CA VAL A 201 18.33 -10.90 9.44
C VAL A 201 18.11 -12.41 9.56
N PRO A 202 17.98 -12.97 10.79
CA PRO A 202 17.68 -14.39 10.96
C PRO A 202 16.27 -14.70 10.46
N LEU A 203 16.17 -15.73 9.62
CA LEU A 203 14.92 -16.23 9.03
C LEU A 203 14.29 -17.33 9.89
N GLY A 204 15.08 -18.08 10.64
CA GLY A 204 14.63 -19.18 11.49
C GLY A 204 15.77 -20.15 11.86
N GLY A 205 15.56 -20.93 12.92
CA GLY A 205 16.37 -22.08 13.29
C GLY A 205 15.73 -23.39 12.85
N TYR A 206 16.54 -24.37 12.44
CA TYR A 206 16.07 -25.63 11.86
C TYR A 206 16.84 -26.84 12.40
N GLU A 207 16.11 -27.85 12.90
CA GLU A 207 16.59 -29.16 13.34
C GLU A 207 16.54 -30.15 12.18
N ARG A 208 17.54 -31.04 12.08
CA ARG A 208 17.55 -32.15 11.13
C ARG A 208 16.92 -33.41 11.73
N THR A 209 15.84 -33.89 11.11
CA THR A 209 15.11 -35.07 11.57
C THR A 209 15.84 -36.39 11.25
N PRO A 210 15.59 -37.50 11.98
CA PRO A 210 16.30 -38.77 11.78
C PRO A 210 16.12 -39.45 10.41
N ASP A 211 15.14 -39.02 9.61
CA ASP A 211 14.91 -39.41 8.21
C ASP A 211 15.57 -38.46 7.19
N GLY A 212 16.17 -37.35 7.65
CA GLY A 212 17.09 -36.51 6.89
C GLY A 212 16.53 -35.19 6.36
N SER A 213 15.23 -34.93 6.56
CA SER A 213 14.60 -33.61 6.34
C SER A 213 14.95 -32.61 7.44
N TRP A 214 14.50 -31.37 7.28
CA TRP A 214 14.63 -30.31 8.28
C TRP A 214 13.25 -29.83 8.75
N ILE A 215 13.15 -29.42 10.02
CA ILE A 215 11.95 -28.83 10.64
C ILE A 215 12.36 -27.56 11.40
N GLU A 216 11.44 -26.59 11.53
CA GLU A 216 11.70 -25.34 12.27
C GLU A 216 11.75 -25.60 13.79
N ILE A 217 12.69 -24.96 14.50
CA ILE A 217 12.91 -25.14 15.94
C ILE A 217 11.89 -24.29 16.72
N ASP A 218 10.89 -24.95 17.30
CA ASP A 218 9.84 -24.33 18.11
C ASP A 218 10.42 -23.57 19.32
N GLY A 219 10.36 -22.24 19.27
CA GLY A 219 10.51 -21.34 20.42
C GLY A 219 11.92 -20.89 20.80
N GLU A 220 12.99 -21.39 20.15
CA GLU A 220 14.38 -21.02 20.50
C GLU A 220 15.00 -19.93 19.60
N THR A 221 14.37 -19.66 18.44
CA THR A 221 14.62 -18.46 17.63
C THR A 221 13.33 -17.79 17.21
N VAL A 222 12.99 -16.67 17.84
CA VAL A 222 11.88 -15.81 17.41
C VAL A 222 12.31 -15.07 16.15
N ARG A 223 11.51 -15.19 15.07
CA ARG A 223 11.68 -14.37 13.86
C ARG A 223 11.56 -12.89 14.25
N PRO A 224 12.61 -12.05 14.11
CA PRO A 224 12.52 -10.65 14.50
C PRO A 224 11.60 -9.92 13.52
N HIS A 225 10.68 -9.13 14.04
CA HIS A 225 9.74 -8.35 13.23
C HIS A 225 9.96 -6.84 13.44
N VAL A 226 9.74 -6.08 12.36
CA VAL A 226 9.99 -4.62 12.25
C VAL A 226 8.90 -3.78 12.95
N TYR A 227 8.38 -4.30 14.07
CA TYR A 227 7.40 -3.65 14.93
C TYR A 227 7.83 -3.63 16.40
N ASP A 228 9.12 -3.39 16.59
CA ASP A 228 9.54 -2.57 17.72
C ASP A 228 9.03 -1.12 17.50
N HIS A 229 8.55 -0.40 18.52
CA HIS A 229 8.27 -0.92 19.85
C HIS A 229 7.25 -0.02 20.57
N GLU A 230 7.49 1.29 20.56
CA GLU A 230 6.64 2.31 21.22
C GLU A 230 5.15 2.19 20.84
N THR A 231 4.83 2.07 19.54
CA THR A 231 3.42 1.98 19.08
C THR A 231 2.75 0.69 19.53
N LEU A 232 3.45 -0.45 19.46
CA LEU A 232 2.87 -1.75 19.82
C LEU A 232 2.73 -1.86 21.35
N ALA A 233 3.73 -1.41 22.11
CA ALA A 233 3.65 -1.31 23.56
C ALA A 233 2.57 -0.32 24.03
N ALA A 234 2.42 0.85 23.39
CA ALA A 234 1.38 1.82 23.73
C ALA A 234 -0.04 1.30 23.41
N LEU A 235 -0.22 0.62 22.27
CA LEU A 235 -1.48 -0.05 21.94
C LEU A 235 -1.79 -1.19 22.91
N LEU A 236 -0.80 -2.02 23.26
CA LEU A 236 -0.98 -3.12 24.20
C LEU A 236 -1.25 -2.62 25.63
N VAL A 237 -0.57 -1.56 26.07
CA VAL A 237 -0.83 -0.90 27.36
C VAL A 237 -2.23 -0.28 27.38
N GLY A 238 -2.63 0.46 26.33
CA GLY A 238 -3.98 1.00 26.22
C GLY A 238 -5.03 -0.12 26.31
N HIS A 239 -4.85 -1.18 25.54
CA HIS A 239 -5.72 -2.36 25.51
C HIS A 239 -5.75 -3.15 26.84
N LEU A 240 -4.64 -3.20 27.59
CA LEU A 240 -4.55 -3.92 28.87
C LEU A 240 -4.94 -3.07 30.10
N THR A 241 -5.03 -1.74 29.95
CA THR A 241 -5.38 -0.82 31.05
C THR A 241 -6.72 -0.12 30.90
N ASP A 242 -7.32 -0.13 29.70
CA ASP A 242 -8.77 0.06 29.56
C ASP A 242 -9.49 -1.20 30.08
N THR A 243 -10.06 -1.09 31.29
CA THR A 243 -10.86 -2.15 31.90
C THR A 243 -12.34 -2.10 31.52
N ASP A 244 -12.76 -1.09 30.76
CA ASP A 244 -14.17 -0.77 30.54
C ASP A 244 -14.65 -1.20 29.14
N ASN A 245 -13.90 -0.89 28.08
CA ASN A 245 -14.18 -1.42 26.73
C ASN A 245 -12.97 -1.48 25.77
N PRO A 246 -11.93 -2.28 26.08
CA PRO A 246 -10.65 -2.30 25.36
C PRO A 246 -10.70 -2.83 23.91
N HIS A 247 -11.88 -3.19 23.40
CA HIS A 247 -12.12 -3.60 22.02
C HIS A 247 -13.12 -2.69 21.28
N GLU A 248 -13.59 -1.60 21.90
CA GLU A 248 -14.70 -0.74 21.42
C GLU A 248 -16.01 -1.49 21.10
N THR A 249 -16.18 -2.72 21.60
CA THR A 249 -17.33 -3.57 21.30
C THR A 249 -18.55 -3.23 22.17
N PRO A 250 -19.77 -3.15 21.63
CA PRO A 250 -20.97 -2.81 22.40
C PRO A 250 -21.53 -4.03 23.18
N VAL A 251 -20.77 -4.55 24.15
CA VAL A 251 -21.06 -5.86 24.80
C VAL A 251 -20.99 -5.85 26.34
N HIS A 252 -20.85 -4.68 26.99
CA HIS A 252 -20.87 -4.57 28.46
C HIS A 252 -21.88 -3.55 29.01
N GLU A 253 -23.17 -3.82 28.78
CA GLU A 253 -24.16 -3.61 29.83
C GLU A 253 -24.72 -4.98 30.27
N PRO A 254 -24.80 -5.28 31.58
CA PRO A 254 -25.37 -6.54 32.04
C PRO A 254 -26.86 -6.56 31.72
N VAL A 255 -27.32 -7.61 31.02
CA VAL A 255 -28.74 -7.80 30.72
C VAL A 255 -29.49 -8.02 32.04
N ASP A 256 -30.12 -6.96 32.56
CA ASP A 256 -30.99 -7.05 33.73
C ASP A 256 -32.15 -8.02 33.40
N PRO A 257 -32.41 -9.04 34.23
CA PRO A 257 -33.52 -9.96 34.02
C PRO A 257 -34.92 -9.30 34.07
N ASN A 258 -35.00 -8.02 34.47
CA ASN A 258 -36.18 -7.17 34.38
C ASN A 258 -35.77 -5.75 33.94
N PRO A 259 -35.50 -5.52 32.63
CA PRO A 259 -34.94 -4.26 32.13
C PRO A 259 -35.88 -3.08 32.40
N ASP A 260 -35.31 -1.93 32.78
CA ASP A 260 -36.06 -0.69 32.89
C ASP A 260 -36.48 -0.22 31.48
N VAL A 261 -37.72 0.27 31.35
CA VAL A 261 -38.22 0.81 30.10
C VAL A 261 -37.41 2.05 29.68
N ALA A 262 -36.90 2.83 30.64
CA ALA A 262 -36.06 3.99 30.38
C ALA A 262 -34.70 3.64 29.73
N ASP A 263 -34.14 2.46 30.05
CA ASP A 263 -32.92 1.94 29.43
C ASP A 263 -33.17 1.54 27.97
N ILE A 264 -34.28 0.82 27.73
CA ILE A 264 -34.73 0.47 26.37
C ILE A 264 -35.02 1.72 25.53
N GLU A 265 -35.67 2.74 26.09
CA GLU A 265 -35.92 4.03 25.43
C GLU A 265 -34.61 4.77 25.11
N THR A 266 -33.61 4.70 26.01
CA THR A 266 -32.29 5.33 25.80
C THR A 266 -31.51 4.63 24.68
N ARG A 267 -31.40 3.30 24.71
CA ARG A 267 -30.74 2.53 23.62
C ARG A 267 -31.46 2.69 22.29
N LEU A 268 -32.80 2.73 22.28
CA LEU A 268 -33.57 3.00 21.06
C LEU A 268 -33.28 4.41 20.51
N GLY A 269 -33.19 5.42 21.38
CA GLY A 269 -32.78 6.77 20.99
C GLY A 269 -31.40 6.84 20.32
N ALA A 270 -30.41 6.12 20.85
CA ALA A 270 -29.07 6.04 20.26
C ALA A 270 -29.05 5.33 18.89
N VAL A 271 -29.89 4.31 18.71
CA VAL A 271 -30.08 3.63 17.40
C VAL A 271 -30.82 4.53 16.41
N GLU A 272 -31.83 5.29 16.84
CA GLU A 272 -32.47 6.30 15.99
C GLU A 272 -31.52 7.43 15.58
N GLU A 273 -30.62 7.87 16.48
CA GLU A 273 -29.61 8.89 16.17
C GLU A 273 -28.60 8.38 15.14
N SER A 274 -28.09 7.16 15.33
CA SER A 274 -27.18 6.47 14.41
C SER A 274 -27.81 6.25 13.02
N LEU A 275 -29.10 5.89 12.96
CA LEU A 275 -29.86 5.82 11.71
C LEU A 275 -29.97 7.19 11.03
N ARG A 276 -30.28 8.25 11.79
CA ARG A 276 -30.34 9.63 11.25
C ARG A 276 -28.99 10.10 10.74
N ASP A 277 -27.87 9.67 11.31
CA ASP A 277 -26.52 9.96 10.81
C ASP A 277 -26.22 9.20 9.51
N LEU A 278 -26.47 7.89 9.46
CA LEU A 278 -26.33 7.09 8.25
C LEU A 278 -27.23 7.60 7.09
N GLU A 279 -28.45 8.04 7.39
CA GLU A 279 -29.32 8.71 6.41
C GLU A 279 -28.72 10.03 5.90
N ARG A 280 -28.15 10.87 6.79
CA ARG A 280 -27.47 12.12 6.42
C ARG A 280 -26.25 11.87 5.54
N GLU A 281 -25.45 10.85 5.86
CA GLU A 281 -24.27 10.46 5.06
C GLU A 281 -24.68 9.91 3.69
N ARG A 282 -25.60 8.93 3.65
CA ARG A 282 -26.15 8.37 2.39
C ARG A 282 -26.71 9.47 1.50
N ASN A 283 -27.53 10.36 2.05
CA ASN A 283 -28.15 11.46 1.30
C ASN A 283 -27.11 12.49 0.82
N THR A 284 -25.96 12.61 1.49
CA THR A 284 -24.85 13.49 1.07
C THR A 284 -24.02 12.85 -0.04
N LEU A 285 -23.71 11.56 0.08
CA LEU A 285 -23.02 10.79 -0.96
C LEU A 285 -23.87 10.70 -2.25
N ALA A 286 -25.17 10.43 -2.13
CA ALA A 286 -26.11 10.41 -3.26
C ALA A 286 -26.10 11.74 -4.04
N ARG A 287 -26.16 12.89 -3.35
CA ARG A 287 -26.11 14.22 -3.99
C ARG A 287 -24.76 14.53 -4.63
N TYR A 288 -23.65 14.07 -4.05
CA TYR A 288 -22.33 14.17 -4.67
C TYR A 288 -22.26 13.35 -5.97
N SER A 289 -22.67 12.08 -5.92
CA SER A 289 -22.68 11.17 -7.08
C SER A 289 -23.59 11.69 -8.18
N LEU A 290 -24.83 12.12 -7.87
CA LEU A 290 -25.74 12.76 -8.81
C LEU A 290 -25.06 13.91 -9.58
N ARG A 291 -24.41 14.83 -8.85
CA ARG A 291 -23.73 15.99 -9.46
C ARG A 291 -22.48 15.61 -10.23
N LYS A 292 -21.83 14.49 -9.92
CA LYS A 292 -20.74 13.89 -10.72
C LYS A 292 -21.32 13.32 -12.02
N THR A 293 -22.27 12.39 -11.92
CA THR A 293 -22.83 11.64 -13.06
C THR A 293 -23.46 12.55 -14.11
N ILE A 294 -24.22 13.58 -13.70
CA ILE A 294 -24.76 14.59 -14.64
C ILE A 294 -23.65 15.27 -15.47
N LYS A 295 -22.54 15.65 -14.83
CA LYS A 295 -21.38 16.29 -15.48
C LYS A 295 -20.56 15.31 -16.32
N ASP A 296 -20.38 14.09 -15.82
CA ASP A 296 -19.70 13.03 -16.55
C ASP A 296 -20.49 12.68 -17.83
N ARG A 297 -21.82 12.59 -17.77
CA ARG A 297 -22.69 12.44 -18.95
C ARG A 297 -22.47 13.58 -19.94
N ALA A 298 -22.63 14.83 -19.52
CA ALA A 298 -22.42 15.99 -20.39
C ALA A 298 -21.03 15.95 -21.07
N ARG A 299 -19.96 15.68 -20.30
CA ARG A 299 -18.58 15.59 -20.81
C ARG A 299 -18.35 14.40 -21.76
N PHE A 300 -18.85 13.22 -21.43
CA PHE A 300 -18.58 12.01 -22.21
C PHE A 300 -19.35 12.00 -23.53
N PHE A 301 -20.60 12.49 -23.55
CA PHE A 301 -21.37 12.63 -24.78
C PHE A 301 -20.85 13.75 -25.69
N ASP A 302 -20.34 14.86 -25.12
CA ASP A 302 -19.66 15.91 -25.90
C ASP A 302 -18.39 15.38 -26.59
N ARG A 303 -17.52 14.70 -25.83
CA ARG A 303 -16.35 13.97 -26.37
C ARG A 303 -16.72 12.92 -27.41
N LEU A 304 -17.80 12.16 -27.19
CA LEU A 304 -18.28 11.20 -28.17
C LEU A 304 -18.67 11.91 -29.47
N SER A 305 -19.32 13.08 -29.38
CA SER A 305 -19.68 13.88 -30.56
C SER A 305 -18.46 14.25 -31.39
N GLU A 306 -17.36 14.69 -30.76
CA GLU A 306 -16.09 15.00 -31.44
C GLU A 306 -15.48 13.75 -32.07
N ARG A 307 -15.44 12.63 -31.34
CA ARG A 307 -14.83 11.36 -31.77
C ARG A 307 -15.49 10.75 -33.01
N ILE A 308 -16.81 10.93 -33.18
CA ILE A 308 -17.57 10.35 -34.30
C ILE A 308 -17.96 11.36 -35.38
N GLU A 309 -17.68 12.66 -35.22
CA GLU A 309 -18.02 13.70 -36.22
C GLU A 309 -17.38 13.43 -37.60
N ALA A 310 -16.18 12.84 -37.62
CA ALA A 310 -15.48 12.45 -38.85
C ALA A 310 -16.06 11.20 -39.55
N HIS A 311 -16.89 10.41 -38.86
CA HIS A 311 -17.37 9.11 -39.32
C HIS A 311 -18.89 9.08 -39.55
N HIS A 312 -19.68 9.62 -38.61
CA HIS A 312 -21.14 9.70 -38.74
C HIS A 312 -21.70 10.99 -38.10
N GLY A 313 -21.95 11.99 -38.95
CA GLY A 313 -22.41 13.33 -38.55
C GLY A 313 -23.85 13.41 -38.01
N GLU A 314 -24.62 12.32 -38.08
CA GLU A 314 -25.93 12.18 -37.43
C GLU A 314 -25.76 11.81 -35.96
N SER A 315 -25.06 10.70 -35.68
CA SER A 315 -24.75 10.24 -34.31
C SER A 315 -23.96 11.29 -33.53
N SER A 316 -23.05 12.01 -34.20
CA SER A 316 -22.34 13.16 -33.61
C SER A 316 -23.30 14.26 -33.15
N ARG A 317 -24.33 14.58 -33.95
CA ARG A 317 -25.36 15.56 -33.59
C ARG A 317 -26.18 15.08 -32.39
N SER A 318 -26.62 13.83 -32.40
CA SER A 318 -27.41 13.23 -31.31
C SER A 318 -26.63 13.15 -30.00
N ALA A 319 -25.35 12.77 -30.05
CA ALA A 319 -24.46 12.82 -28.87
C ALA A 319 -24.29 14.25 -28.34
N ARG A 320 -24.14 15.24 -29.22
CA ARG A 320 -24.04 16.66 -28.85
C ARG A 320 -25.34 17.23 -28.28
N GLU A 321 -26.49 16.74 -28.73
CA GLU A 321 -27.81 17.08 -28.19
C GLU A 321 -28.00 16.47 -26.79
N ILE A 322 -27.62 15.21 -26.58
CA ILE A 322 -27.61 14.57 -25.25
C ILE A 322 -26.70 15.32 -24.28
N ALA A 323 -25.52 15.79 -24.73
CA ALA A 323 -24.62 16.60 -23.92
C ALA A 323 -25.28 17.93 -23.49
N GLN A 324 -25.96 18.63 -24.40
CA GLN A 324 -26.68 19.87 -24.11
C GLN A 324 -27.90 19.67 -23.21
N LEU A 325 -28.68 18.59 -23.42
CA LEU A 325 -29.76 18.19 -22.52
C LEU A 325 -29.23 17.81 -21.13
N SER A 326 -27.97 17.37 -21.02
CA SER A 326 -27.35 16.96 -19.75
C SER A 326 -26.85 18.10 -18.88
N ASP A 327 -26.63 19.31 -19.42
CA ASP A 327 -26.07 20.47 -18.69
C ASP A 327 -27.12 21.21 -17.82
N ALA A 328 -28.13 20.49 -17.33
CA ALA A 328 -29.19 21.04 -16.50
C ALA A 328 -28.80 21.07 -15.02
N GLU A 329 -29.02 22.21 -14.35
CA GLU A 329 -28.95 22.29 -12.89
C GLU A 329 -30.23 21.71 -12.27
N ILE A 330 -30.13 20.51 -11.69
CA ILE A 330 -31.16 19.92 -10.82
C ILE A 330 -31.05 20.55 -9.43
N ALA A 331 -32.18 20.85 -8.78
CA ALA A 331 -32.20 21.52 -7.49
C ALA A 331 -31.84 20.56 -6.33
N ASP A 332 -31.10 21.05 -5.33
CA ASP A 332 -30.94 20.33 -4.06
C ASP A 332 -32.17 20.59 -3.18
N GLY A 333 -32.96 19.55 -2.91
CA GLY A 333 -34.24 19.63 -2.22
C GLY A 333 -34.96 18.29 -2.12
N GLU A 334 -36.13 18.27 -1.47
CA GLU A 334 -36.88 17.04 -1.17
C GLU A 334 -37.35 16.28 -2.42
N ALA A 335 -37.56 16.97 -3.55
CA ALA A 335 -38.02 16.39 -4.82
C ALA A 335 -36.88 16.07 -5.82
N VAL A 336 -35.60 16.11 -5.39
CA VAL A 336 -34.42 15.90 -6.25
C VAL A 336 -34.46 14.58 -7.03
N ARG A 337 -35.12 13.55 -6.47
CA ARG A 337 -35.27 12.23 -7.09
C ARG A 337 -36.30 12.25 -8.22
N GLU A 338 -37.44 12.89 -8.02
CA GLU A 338 -38.48 13.10 -9.03
C GLU A 338 -37.99 14.01 -10.16
N GLU A 339 -37.28 15.10 -9.83
CA GLU A 339 -36.64 15.98 -10.82
C GLU A 339 -35.63 15.20 -11.69
N TYR A 340 -34.79 14.36 -11.07
CA TYR A 340 -33.82 13.54 -11.80
C TYR A 340 -34.47 12.43 -12.63
N ALA A 341 -35.51 11.75 -12.12
CA ALA A 341 -36.25 10.75 -12.91
C ALA A 341 -36.95 11.41 -14.11
N GLN A 342 -37.50 12.61 -13.96
CA GLN A 342 -38.09 13.38 -15.07
C GLN A 342 -37.04 13.86 -16.08
N HIS A 343 -35.86 14.28 -15.60
CA HIS A 343 -34.71 14.64 -16.43
C HIS A 343 -34.23 13.45 -17.26
N LEU A 344 -33.98 12.30 -16.62
CA LEU A 344 -33.60 11.06 -17.27
C LEU A 344 -34.65 10.59 -18.28
N SER A 345 -35.94 10.70 -17.95
CA SER A 345 -37.05 10.41 -18.89
C SER A 345 -37.06 11.33 -20.12
N THR A 346 -36.44 12.51 -20.04
CA THR A 346 -36.29 13.44 -21.17
C THR A 346 -35.07 13.09 -22.03
N VAL A 347 -34.00 12.55 -21.43
CA VAL A 347 -32.75 12.17 -22.10
C VAL A 347 -32.82 10.75 -22.71
N LEU A 348 -33.56 9.83 -22.08
CA LEU A 348 -33.66 8.42 -22.48
C LEU A 348 -34.04 8.17 -23.95
N PRO A 349 -35.00 8.89 -24.58
CA PRO A 349 -35.31 8.69 -25.99
C PRO A 349 -34.09 8.91 -26.90
N SER A 350 -33.30 9.96 -26.62
CA SER A 350 -32.06 10.25 -27.36
C SER A 350 -30.96 9.23 -27.08
N LEU A 351 -30.88 8.66 -25.87
CA LEU A 351 -29.96 7.55 -25.57
C LEU A 351 -30.27 6.31 -26.42
N ILE A 352 -31.55 5.98 -26.59
CA ILE A 352 -32.01 4.86 -27.41
C ILE A 352 -31.73 5.14 -28.90
N GLU A 353 -32.11 6.31 -29.39
CA GLU A 353 -31.88 6.72 -30.78
C GLU A 353 -30.37 6.75 -31.15
N LEU A 354 -29.51 7.25 -30.25
CA LEU A 354 -28.06 7.18 -30.46
C LEU A 354 -27.57 5.72 -30.54
N GLY A 355 -28.18 4.80 -29.78
CA GLY A 355 -27.86 3.37 -29.85
C GLY A 355 -28.10 2.78 -31.24
N GLU A 356 -29.23 3.11 -31.87
CA GLU A 356 -29.53 2.73 -33.26
C GLU A 356 -28.54 3.40 -34.23
N GLN A 357 -28.24 4.68 -34.04
CA GLN A 357 -27.30 5.45 -34.87
C GLN A 357 -25.81 5.08 -34.66
N LEU A 358 -25.47 4.22 -33.70
CA LEU A 358 -24.10 3.73 -33.49
C LEU A 358 -23.85 2.35 -34.15
N GLU A 359 -24.89 1.70 -34.70
CA GLU A 359 -24.71 0.45 -35.45
C GLU A 359 -23.77 0.67 -36.66
N GLY A 360 -22.72 -0.14 -36.76
CA GLY A 360 -21.68 0.00 -37.77
C GLY A 360 -20.67 1.14 -37.54
N VAL A 361 -20.91 2.06 -36.59
CA VAL A 361 -19.97 3.16 -36.24
C VAL A 361 -18.99 2.73 -35.13
N VAL A 362 -19.41 1.83 -34.24
CA VAL A 362 -18.60 1.28 -33.14
C VAL A 362 -18.56 -0.26 -33.20
N THR A 363 -17.66 -0.89 -32.43
CA THR A 363 -17.65 -2.36 -32.37
C THR A 363 -18.94 -2.89 -31.75
N GLU A 364 -19.43 -4.02 -32.28
CA GLU A 364 -20.58 -4.79 -31.78
C GLU A 364 -20.49 -5.02 -30.25
N ARG A 365 -19.31 -5.44 -29.76
CA ARG A 365 -19.01 -5.64 -28.33
C ARG A 365 -19.20 -4.38 -27.48
N SER A 366 -18.82 -3.20 -27.98
CA SER A 366 -19.05 -1.94 -27.27
C SER A 366 -20.51 -1.48 -27.35
N LEU A 367 -21.18 -1.73 -28.48
CA LEU A 367 -22.59 -1.41 -28.66
C LEU A 367 -23.51 -2.25 -27.78
N GLU A 368 -23.27 -3.57 -27.68
CA GLU A 368 -24.00 -4.47 -26.76
C GLU A 368 -23.96 -3.98 -25.31
N ARG A 369 -22.82 -3.42 -24.87
CA ARG A 369 -22.65 -2.89 -23.51
C ARG A 369 -23.46 -1.62 -23.31
N TYR A 370 -23.37 -0.68 -24.25
CA TYR A 370 -24.15 0.55 -24.24
C TYR A 370 -25.66 0.28 -24.23
N LEU A 371 -26.16 -0.55 -25.16
CA LEU A 371 -27.58 -0.92 -25.25
C LEU A 371 -28.06 -1.64 -23.98
N ARG A 372 -27.22 -2.45 -23.34
CA ARG A 372 -27.53 -3.08 -22.04
C ARG A 372 -27.61 -2.07 -20.91
N ALA A 373 -26.71 -1.08 -20.86
CA ALA A 373 -26.75 -0.02 -19.85
C ALA A 373 -27.99 0.87 -20.03
N VAL A 374 -28.32 1.27 -21.27
CA VAL A 374 -29.53 2.05 -21.58
C VAL A 374 -30.81 1.25 -21.25
N SER A 375 -30.84 -0.06 -21.54
CA SER A 375 -31.96 -0.93 -21.16
C SER A 375 -32.07 -1.12 -19.64
N GLN A 376 -30.95 -1.17 -18.90
CA GLN A 376 -30.98 -1.17 -17.44
C GLN A 376 -31.52 0.16 -16.90
N LEU A 377 -31.06 1.30 -17.40
CA LEU A 377 -31.55 2.63 -17.04
C LEU A 377 -33.05 2.79 -17.29
N GLN A 378 -33.56 2.32 -18.44
CA GLN A 378 -34.99 2.27 -18.71
C GLN A 378 -35.73 1.43 -17.66
N SER A 379 -35.25 0.23 -17.34
CA SER A 379 -35.89 -0.64 -16.34
C SER A 379 -35.87 -0.04 -14.93
N THR A 380 -34.84 0.74 -14.57
CA THR A 380 -34.77 1.46 -13.29
C THR A 380 -35.75 2.64 -13.27
N LEU A 381 -35.96 3.34 -14.39
CA LEU A 381 -36.93 4.45 -14.53
C LEU A 381 -38.38 3.98 -14.57
N GLU A 382 -38.65 2.79 -15.10
CA GLU A 382 -39.98 2.14 -15.06
C GLU A 382 -40.32 1.57 -13.67
N THR A 383 -39.33 1.53 -12.76
CA THR A 383 -39.46 1.10 -11.37
C THR A 383 -39.49 2.32 -10.44
N ASP A 384 -40.17 2.23 -9.29
CA ASP A 384 -40.13 3.28 -8.26
C ASP A 384 -38.82 3.19 -7.42
N ALA A 385 -37.68 3.19 -8.12
CA ALA A 385 -36.33 2.91 -7.58
C ALA A 385 -35.77 4.05 -6.71
N GLU A 386 -34.84 3.75 -5.80
CA GLU A 386 -34.17 4.78 -5.00
C GLU A 386 -33.28 5.68 -5.88
N LEU A 387 -33.04 6.92 -5.41
CA LEU A 387 -32.14 7.88 -6.09
C LEU A 387 -30.76 7.28 -6.39
N VAL A 388 -30.21 6.47 -5.49
CA VAL A 388 -28.89 5.85 -5.66
C VAL A 388 -28.88 4.83 -6.81
N GLU A 389 -29.96 4.09 -7.00
CA GLU A 389 -30.11 3.10 -8.08
C GLU A 389 -30.29 3.78 -9.45
N LEU A 390 -31.01 4.90 -9.49
CA LEU A 390 -31.11 5.76 -10.67
C LEU A 390 -29.75 6.35 -11.08
N ILE A 391 -28.93 6.76 -10.10
CA ILE A 391 -27.57 7.28 -10.36
C ILE A 391 -26.65 6.17 -10.88
N ASP A 392 -26.62 4.99 -10.24
CA ASP A 392 -25.81 3.84 -10.70
C ASP A 392 -26.17 3.41 -12.13
N ALA A 393 -27.46 3.40 -12.49
CA ALA A 393 -27.89 3.06 -13.84
C ALA A 393 -27.47 4.10 -14.90
N ASP A 394 -27.44 5.40 -14.56
CA ASP A 394 -27.00 6.49 -15.43
C ASP A 394 -25.45 6.57 -15.53
N ASP A 395 -24.71 6.37 -14.43
CA ASP A 395 -23.23 6.34 -14.43
C ASP A 395 -22.72 5.16 -15.28
N ARG A 396 -23.41 4.01 -15.28
CA ARG A 396 -23.10 2.88 -16.20
C ARG A 396 -23.26 3.25 -17.68
N VAL A 397 -24.29 4.01 -18.05
CA VAL A 397 -24.41 4.52 -19.43
C VAL A 397 -23.22 5.43 -19.73
N CYS A 398 -22.87 6.33 -18.81
CA CYS A 398 -21.72 7.23 -18.93
C CYS A 398 -20.38 6.48 -19.11
N GLU A 399 -20.12 5.42 -18.34
CA GLU A 399 -18.93 4.56 -18.48
C GLU A 399 -18.88 3.85 -19.84
N THR A 400 -20.01 3.30 -20.31
CA THR A 400 -20.05 2.63 -21.63
C THR A 400 -19.79 3.59 -22.78
N VAL A 401 -20.13 4.87 -22.63
CA VAL A 401 -19.96 5.93 -23.64
C VAL A 401 -18.49 6.36 -23.79
N ASP A 402 -17.78 6.62 -22.68
CA ASP A 402 -16.34 6.94 -22.75
C ASP A 402 -15.55 5.75 -23.33
N SER A 403 -15.96 4.52 -22.98
CA SER A 403 -15.35 3.25 -23.42
C SER A 403 -15.89 2.65 -24.75
N LEU A 404 -16.64 3.41 -25.56
CA LEU A 404 -17.01 2.97 -26.92
C LEU A 404 -15.78 2.80 -27.83
N ASP A 405 -15.69 1.67 -28.54
CA ASP A 405 -14.62 1.39 -29.51
C ASP A 405 -15.07 1.82 -30.93
N VAL A 406 -14.62 3.00 -31.42
CA VAL A 406 -15.02 3.56 -32.73
C VAL A 406 -14.30 2.85 -33.88
N LEU A 407 -15.04 2.54 -34.96
CA LEU A 407 -14.51 1.87 -36.15
C LEU A 407 -13.91 2.88 -37.14
N VAL A 408 -12.58 2.91 -37.22
CA VAL A 408 -11.81 3.93 -37.96
C VAL A 408 -11.95 3.81 -39.49
N ASP A 409 -12.28 2.63 -40.02
CA ASP A 409 -12.26 2.32 -41.46
C ASP A 409 -13.60 2.55 -42.20
N VAL A 410 -14.63 3.12 -41.55
CA VAL A 410 -15.91 3.42 -42.21
C VAL A 410 -15.76 4.66 -43.09
N VAL A 411 -15.61 4.44 -44.39
CA VAL A 411 -15.75 5.48 -45.43
C VAL A 411 -17.24 5.82 -45.56
N PRO A 412 -17.64 7.11 -45.56
CA PRO A 412 -19.03 7.48 -45.76
C PRO A 412 -19.47 7.20 -47.20
N ASP A 413 -20.56 6.43 -47.36
CA ASP A 413 -21.27 6.30 -48.64
C ASP A 413 -21.89 7.65 -49.04
N THR A 414 -21.69 8.04 -50.30
CA THR A 414 -22.02 9.37 -50.86
C THR A 414 -23.29 9.40 -51.70
#